data_AF-A0A512H3P1-F1
#
_entry.id   AF-A0A512H3P1-F1
#
_cell.length_a   1.000
_cell.length_b   1.000
_cell.length_c   1.000
_cell.angle_alpha   90.00
_cell.angle_beta   90.00
_cell.angle_gamma   90.00
#
_symmetry.space_group_name_H-M   'P 1'
#
loop_
_entity.id
_entity.type
_entity.pdbx_description
1 polymer ?
#
loop_
_entity_poly.entity_id
_entity_poly.type
_entity_poly.pdbx_seq_one_letter_code
_entity_poly.pdbx_strand_id
1 'polypeptide(L)'
;MSDLMLNQIQVLLNKLSDDVARMGDLSSEQINNLLNMMEGLAAHVLGTRAVVAALVKKYPVEMADVEAFFAEGENPPAEDVLAVARHLVEGEQPKD
;
A
#
# COMPACT_ATOMS: atom_id res chain seq x y z
N MET A 1 23.86 -19.05 49.28
CA MET A 1 22.83 -19.56 48.35
C MET A 1 21.91 -18.46 47.79
N SER A 2 21.80 -17.27 48.42
CA SER A 2 21.03 -16.12 47.91
C SER A 2 21.69 -15.38 46.73
N ASP A 3 23.01 -15.15 46.79
CA ASP A 3 23.71 -14.29 45.81
C ASP A 3 23.87 -14.93 44.42
N LEU A 4 23.93 -16.26 44.35
CA LEU A 4 24.00 -16.98 43.07
C LEU A 4 22.68 -16.86 42.29
N MET A 5 21.55 -16.91 43.00
CA MET A 5 20.21 -16.76 42.44
C MET A 5 19.96 -15.30 42.00
N LEU A 6 20.43 -14.32 42.78
CA LEU A 6 20.37 -12.91 42.41
C LEU A 6 21.23 -12.60 41.17
N ASN A 7 22.43 -13.16 41.07
CA ASN A 7 23.27 -13.02 39.87
C ASN A 7 22.62 -13.64 38.62
N GLN A 8 21.97 -14.80 38.76
CA GLN A 8 21.24 -15.42 37.63
C GLN A 8 20.04 -14.59 37.19
N ILE A 9 19.29 -14.00 38.13
CA ILE A 9 18.20 -13.08 37.83
C ILE A 9 18.72 -11.84 37.11
N GLN A 10 19.85 -11.29 37.53
CA GLN A 10 20.47 -10.12 36.90
C GLN A 10 20.89 -10.40 35.45
N VAL A 11 21.47 -11.58 35.19
CA VAL A 11 21.85 -12.01 33.83
C VAL A 11 20.61 -12.21 32.94
N LEU A 12 19.53 -12.77 33.48
CA LEU A 12 18.28 -12.95 32.74
C LEU A 12 17.59 -11.62 32.43
N LEU A 13 17.62 -10.66 33.36
CA LEU A 13 17.08 -9.31 33.15
C LEU A 13 17.88 -8.54 32.08
N ASN A 14 19.20 -8.66 32.09
CA ASN A 14 20.04 -8.06 31.05
C ASN A 14 19.75 -8.67 29.67
N LYS A 15 19.62 -10.01 29.59
CA LYS A 15 19.21 -10.68 28.35
C LYS A 15 17.83 -10.26 27.86
N LEU A 16 16.85 -10.16 28.77
CA LEU A 16 15.52 -9.68 28.44
C LEU A 16 15.55 -8.24 27.91
N SER A 17 16.35 -7.37 28.51
CA SER A 17 16.55 -6.00 28.04
C SER A 17 17.18 -5.96 26.64
N ASP A 18 18.19 -6.80 26.38
CA ASP A 18 18.84 -6.90 25.07
C ASP A 18 17.91 -7.51 24.01
N ASP A 19 17.04 -8.44 24.41
CA ASP A 19 16.04 -9.03 23.52
C ASP A 19 14.91 -8.04 23.22
N VAL A 20 14.46 -7.25 24.20
CA VAL A 20 13.49 -6.16 24.01
C VAL A 20 14.05 -5.04 23.12
N ALA A 21 15.31 -4.66 23.31
CA ALA A 21 15.99 -3.68 22.45
C ALA A 21 16.07 -4.16 21.00
N ARG A 22 16.52 -5.41 20.78
CA ARG A 22 16.55 -6.03 19.44
C ARG A 22 15.16 -6.16 18.81
N MET A 23 14.12 -6.41 19.62
CA MET A 23 12.74 -6.46 19.13
C MET A 23 12.23 -5.08 18.68
N GLY A 24 12.63 -4.01 19.38
CA GLY A 24 12.35 -2.62 19.00
C GLY A 24 13.01 -2.22 17.68
N ASP A 25 14.26 -2.63 17.48
CA ASP A 25 15.03 -2.35 16.26
C ASP A 25 14.45 -3.11 15.05
N LEU A 26 14.14 -4.41 15.21
CA LEU A 26 13.51 -5.23 14.17
C LEU A 26 12.12 -4.70 13.77
N SER A 27 11.33 -4.25 14.74
CA SER A 27 10.01 -3.65 14.49
C SER A 27 10.14 -2.36 13.67
N SER A 28 11.10 -1.50 14.03
CA SER A 28 11.31 -0.21 13.36
C SER A 28 11.83 -0.38 11.92
N GLU A 29 12.77 -1.31 11.70
CA GLU A 29 13.25 -1.63 10.35
C GLU A 29 12.16 -2.24 9.46
N GLN A 30 11.32 -3.12 10.01
CA GLN A 30 10.20 -3.70 9.27
C GLN A 30 9.16 -2.66 8.87
N ILE A 31 8.84 -1.72 9.78
CA ILE A 31 7.94 -0.60 9.48
C ILE A 31 8.54 0.30 8.40
N ASN A 32 9.82 0.65 8.50
CA ASN A 32 10.50 1.47 7.49
C ASN A 32 10.53 0.79 6.11
N ASN A 33 10.78 -0.52 6.07
CA ASN A 33 10.72 -1.29 4.82
C ASN A 33 9.31 -1.32 4.22
N LEU A 34 8.27 -1.46 5.05
CA LEU A 34 6.88 -1.38 4.62
C LEU A 34 6.55 -0.01 4.02
N LEU A 35 6.97 1.07 4.68
CA LEU A 35 6.77 2.44 4.19
C LEU A 35 7.50 2.67 2.86
N ASN A 36 8.74 2.19 2.72
CA ASN A 36 9.48 2.26 1.45
C ASN A 36 8.79 1.47 0.33
N MET A 37 8.24 0.29 0.64
CA MET A 37 7.46 -0.49 -0.32
C MET A 37 6.16 0.22 -0.71
N MET A 38 5.47 0.85 0.24
CA MET A 38 4.28 1.67 -0.04
C MET A 38 4.62 2.87 -0.91
N GLU A 39 5.75 3.53 -0.68
CA GLU A 39 6.23 4.63 -1.50
C GLU A 39 6.54 4.16 -2.94
N GLY A 40 7.19 3.00 -3.08
CA GLY A 40 7.41 2.36 -4.39
C GLY A 40 6.11 2.03 -5.12
N LEU A 41 5.11 1.51 -4.40
CA LEU A 41 3.78 1.24 -4.95
C LEU A 41 3.10 2.54 -5.42
N ALA A 42 3.14 3.58 -4.59
CA ALA A 42 2.58 4.89 -4.91
C ALA A 42 3.24 5.50 -6.16
N ALA A 43 4.58 5.42 -6.26
CA ALA A 43 5.33 5.88 -7.43
C ALA A 43 4.91 5.12 -8.71
N HIS A 44 4.73 3.80 -8.63
CA HIS A 44 4.26 3.00 -9.76
C HIS A 44 2.81 3.33 -10.16
N VAL A 45 1.92 3.51 -9.19
CA VAL A 45 0.52 3.89 -9.47
C VAL A 45 0.47 5.28 -10.13
N LEU A 46 1.21 6.25 -9.61
CA LEU A 46 1.29 7.59 -10.19
C LEU A 46 1.92 7.58 -11.59
N GLY A 47 3.00 6.81 -11.79
CA GLY A 47 3.63 6.63 -13.09
C GLY A 47 2.67 5.99 -14.10
N THR A 48 1.94 4.96 -13.70
CA THR A 48 0.93 4.30 -14.54
C THR A 48 -0.19 5.26 -14.89
N ARG A 49 -0.69 6.04 -13.92
CA ARG A 49 -1.70 7.08 -14.15
C ARG A 49 -1.22 8.11 -15.18
N ALA A 50 0.03 8.56 -15.08
CA ALA A 50 0.59 9.53 -16.02
C ALA A 50 0.70 8.96 -17.44
N VAL A 51 1.14 7.70 -17.58
CA VAL A 51 1.21 7.00 -18.87
C VAL A 51 -0.19 6.83 -19.46
N VAL A 52 -1.15 6.33 -18.69
CA VAL A 52 -2.53 6.15 -19.13
C VAL A 52 -3.17 7.48 -19.53
N ALA A 53 -3.01 8.53 -18.73
CA ALA A 53 -3.53 9.86 -19.09
C ALA A 53 -2.91 10.40 -20.39
N ALA A 54 -1.61 10.17 -20.62
CA ALA A 54 -0.95 10.56 -21.85
C ALA A 54 -1.43 9.74 -23.07
N LEU A 55 -1.75 8.46 -22.87
CA LEU A 55 -2.32 7.58 -23.90
C LEU A 55 -3.77 7.98 -24.24
N VAL A 56 -4.62 8.20 -23.23
CA VAL A 56 -6.01 8.66 -23.42
C VAL A 56 -6.06 10.00 -24.15
N LYS A 57 -5.10 10.90 -23.90
CA LYS A 57 -4.99 12.16 -24.66
C LYS A 57 -4.69 11.96 -26.15
N LYS A 58 -3.99 10.89 -26.52
CA LYS A 58 -3.66 10.57 -27.93
C LYS A 58 -4.73 9.71 -28.60
N TYR A 59 -5.37 8.84 -27.83
CA TYR A 59 -6.41 7.92 -28.25
C TYR A 59 -7.62 8.14 -27.34
N PRO A 60 -8.56 9.01 -27.71
CA PRO A 60 -9.74 9.25 -26.90
C PRO A 60 -10.51 7.94 -26.76
N VAL A 61 -10.75 7.54 -25.52
CA VAL A 61 -11.58 6.39 -25.16
C VAL A 61 -12.97 6.92 -24.85
N GLU A 62 -14.02 6.30 -25.38
CA GLU A 62 -15.39 6.66 -25.02
C GLU A 62 -15.83 5.88 -23.78
N MET A 63 -16.61 6.51 -22.90
CA MET A 63 -17.10 5.83 -21.69
C MET A 63 -17.95 4.59 -22.03
N ALA A 64 -18.63 4.59 -23.18
CA ALA A 64 -19.38 3.45 -23.69
C ALA A 64 -18.49 2.21 -23.92
N ASP A 65 -17.27 2.38 -24.42
CA ASP A 65 -16.32 1.27 -24.61
C ASP A 65 -15.85 0.70 -23.28
N VAL A 66 -15.69 1.56 -22.26
CA VAL A 66 -15.32 1.16 -20.90
C VAL A 66 -16.45 0.39 -20.23
N GLU A 67 -17.69 0.87 -20.37
CA GLU A 67 -18.87 0.17 -19.85
C GLU A 67 -19.08 -1.19 -20.54
N ALA A 68 -18.86 -1.25 -21.86
CA ALA A 68 -18.89 -2.50 -22.61
C ALA A 68 -17.82 -3.51 -22.14
N PHE A 69 -16.59 -3.05 -21.92
CA PHE A 69 -15.52 -3.88 -21.37
C PHE A 69 -15.88 -4.47 -20.00
N PHE A 70 -16.51 -3.68 -19.13
CA PHE A 70 -16.97 -4.16 -17.82
C PHE A 70 -18.18 -5.08 -17.92
N ALA A 71 -19.07 -4.88 -18.90
CA ALA A 71 -20.22 -5.74 -19.15
C ALA A 71 -19.82 -7.12 -19.73
N GLU A 72 -18.67 -7.22 -20.39
CA GLU A 72 -18.08 -8.48 -20.85
C GLU A 72 -17.42 -9.29 -19.71
N GLY A 73 -17.16 -8.67 -18.56
CA GLY A 73 -16.60 -9.32 -17.37
C GLY A 73 -17.64 -10.10 -16.56
N GLU A 74 -17.19 -11.12 -15.83
CA GLU A 74 -18.07 -11.93 -14.95
C GLU A 74 -18.62 -11.16 -13.73
N ASN A 75 -18.11 -9.97 -13.42
CA ASN A 75 -18.55 -9.18 -12.28
C ASN A 75 -18.85 -7.74 -12.69
N PRO A 76 -20.04 -7.21 -12.36
CA PRO A 76 -20.31 -5.80 -12.55
C PRO A 76 -19.34 -4.98 -11.69
N PRO A 77 -18.77 -3.90 -12.25
CA PRO A 77 -17.84 -3.05 -11.53
C PRO A 77 -18.56 -2.41 -10.34
N ALA A 78 -17.88 -2.32 -9.20
CA ALA A 78 -18.36 -1.52 -8.08
C ALA A 78 -18.57 -0.06 -8.51
N GLU A 79 -19.51 0.63 -7.90
CA GLU A 79 -19.87 2.02 -8.24
C GLU A 79 -18.65 2.96 -8.20
N ASP A 80 -17.76 2.75 -7.23
CA ASP A 80 -16.49 3.48 -7.08
C ASP A 80 -15.56 3.31 -8.28
N VAL A 81 -15.56 2.12 -8.91
CA VAL A 81 -14.72 1.81 -10.09
C VAL A 81 -15.23 2.56 -11.32
N LEU A 82 -16.55 2.64 -11.50
CA LEU A 82 -17.17 3.41 -12.57
C LEU A 82 -16.95 4.92 -12.37
N ALA A 83 -17.02 5.41 -11.13
CA ALA A 83 -16.74 6.82 -10.82
C ALA A 83 -15.28 7.20 -11.17
N VAL A 84 -14.31 6.33 -10.86
CA VAL A 84 -12.90 6.53 -11.24
C VAL A 84 -12.72 6.47 -12.75
N ALA A 85 -13.40 5.55 -13.44
CA ALA A 85 -13.35 5.46 -14.89
C ALA A 85 -13.88 6.74 -15.56
N ARG A 86 -15.02 7.28 -15.12
CA ARG A 86 -15.55 8.57 -15.61
C ARG A 86 -14.60 9.72 -15.36
N HIS A 87 -13.99 9.79 -14.19
CA HIS A 87 -12.94 10.80 -13.94
C HIS A 87 -11.78 10.69 -14.92
N LEU A 88 -11.34 9.48 -15.24
CA LEU A 88 -10.19 9.27 -16.14
C LEU A 88 -10.52 9.56 -17.62
N VAL A 89 -11.76 9.29 -18.04
CA VAL A 89 -12.20 9.44 -19.43
C VAL A 89 -12.73 10.85 -19.71
N GLU A 90 -13.58 11.36 -18.83
CA GLU A 90 -14.36 12.59 -19.04
C GLU A 90 -13.83 13.77 -18.21
N GLY A 91 -12.96 13.51 -17.23
CA GLY A 91 -12.42 14.53 -16.33
C GLY A 91 -13.38 14.96 -15.21
N GLU A 92 -14.49 14.26 -15.01
CA GLU A 92 -15.44 14.53 -13.92
C GLU A 92 -14.82 14.20 -12.56
N GLN A 93 -14.89 15.10 -11.57
CA GLN A 93 -14.44 14.78 -10.21
C GLN A 93 -15.29 13.64 -9.62
N PRO A 94 -14.67 12.60 -8.99
CA PRO A 94 -15.45 11.59 -8.30
C PRO A 94 -16.23 12.29 -7.18
N LYS A 95 -17.52 12.01 -7.07
CA LYS A 95 -18.33 12.54 -5.97
C LYS A 95 -17.87 11.84 -4.68
N ASP A 96 -17.49 12.66 -3.69
CA ASP A 96 -17.14 12.23 -2.32
C ASP A 96 -18.26 11.40 -1.66
#